data_AF-A0A0N4UD22-F1
#
_entry.id   AF-A0A0N4UD22-F1
#
_cell.length_a   1.000
_cell.length_b   1.000
_cell.length_c   1.000
_cell.angle_alpha   90.00
_cell.angle_beta   90.00
_cell.angle_gamma   90.00
#
_symmetry.space_group_name_H-M   'P 1'
#
loop_
_entity.id
_entity.type
_entity.pdbx_description
1 polymer ?
#
loop_
_entity_poly.entity_id
_entity_poly.type
_entity_poly.pdbx_seq_one_letter_code
_entity_poly.pdbx_strand_id
1 'polypeptide(L)'
;MEKFASDCLAAQTLANSVYFILLITVVAIISMIGIIVQIIVMKKYVICMAIHENTRILLIAHQIYLILHCVARIVAHTADLIVFHWNYHDPCMYLSTPLRCFIIRTPVTFTFCILPCSMLLIVAERAIGTYWSAKYERMGRSLAFILILCEVCFIKLIKFFILYNKLQQVRQNLMETDLSHRYQLKENITSITTIAPLILCHSIFYSIFTLAFIIYFLTKPKFSQDNFAIFLESKFILFFFGKIEIMVVDIIFCGNFEEQFFPFKLFILEETINLNDKVISDKFK
;
A
#
# COMPACT_ATOMS: atom_id res chain seq x y z
N MET A 1 6.91 36.32 -22.88
CA MET A 1 6.15 36.98 -21.78
C MET A 1 4.69 36.56 -21.77
N GLU A 2 4.01 36.50 -22.92
CA GLU A 2 2.58 36.10 -23.01
C GLU A 2 2.26 34.76 -22.34
N LYS A 3 3.07 33.73 -22.54
CA LYS A 3 2.87 32.41 -21.89
C LYS A 3 2.86 32.49 -20.36
N PHE A 4 3.78 33.27 -19.77
CA PHE A 4 3.88 33.42 -18.32
C PHE A 4 2.64 34.13 -17.75
N ALA A 5 2.16 35.19 -18.42
CA ALA A 5 0.93 35.87 -18.04
C ALA A 5 -0.30 34.95 -18.13
N SER A 6 -0.37 34.12 -19.17
CA SER A 6 -1.42 33.10 -19.31
C SER A 6 -1.42 32.08 -18.17
N ASP A 7 -0.24 31.59 -17.78
CA ASP A 7 -0.10 30.61 -16.69
C ASP A 7 -0.53 31.24 -15.33
N CYS A 8 -0.23 32.52 -15.08
CA CYS A 8 -0.69 33.22 -13.88
C CYS A 8 -2.22 33.38 -13.84
N LEU A 9 -2.85 33.73 -14.97
CA LEU A 9 -4.31 33.87 -15.05
C LEU A 9 -5.02 32.53 -14.84
N ALA A 10 -4.46 31.43 -15.38
CA ALA A 10 -4.97 30.08 -15.14
C ALA A 10 -4.87 29.71 -13.64
N ALA A 11 -3.73 29.98 -13.00
CA ALA A 11 -3.55 29.74 -11.57
C ALA A 11 -4.57 30.53 -10.72
N GLN A 12 -4.81 31.81 -11.05
CA GLN A 12 -5.84 32.62 -10.38
C GLN A 12 -7.25 32.06 -10.61
N THR A 13 -7.57 31.63 -11.83
CA THR A 13 -8.87 31.06 -12.18
C THR A 13 -9.14 29.78 -11.39
N LEU A 14 -8.13 28.91 -11.28
CA LEU A 14 -8.20 27.70 -10.47
C LEU A 14 -8.31 28.02 -8.97
N ALA A 15 -7.55 28.99 -8.47
CA ALA A 15 -7.62 29.44 -7.07
C ALA A 15 -9.00 29.98 -6.70
N ASN A 16 -9.67 30.67 -7.62
CA ASN A 16 -11.02 31.20 -7.43
C ASN A 16 -12.14 30.16 -7.72
N SER A 17 -11.79 28.97 -8.22
CA SER A 17 -12.78 27.94 -8.53
C SER A 17 -13.35 27.33 -7.26
N VAL A 18 -14.64 27.59 -7.01
CA VAL A 18 -15.39 27.03 -5.87
C VAL A 18 -15.30 25.51 -5.83
N TYR A 19 -15.35 24.86 -7.00
CA TYR A 19 -15.24 23.40 -7.10
C TYR A 19 -13.89 22.89 -6.63
N PHE A 20 -12.81 23.57 -7.01
CA PHE A 20 -11.47 23.16 -6.63
C PHE A 20 -11.22 23.37 -5.13
N ILE A 21 -11.64 24.53 -4.58
CA ILE A 21 -11.57 24.80 -3.14
C ILE A 21 -12.38 23.77 -2.34
N LEU A 22 -13.60 23.45 -2.79
CA LEU A 22 -14.44 22.45 -2.14
C LEU A 22 -13.77 21.07 -2.17
N LEU A 23 -13.21 20.68 -3.31
CA LEU A 23 -12.54 19.40 -3.49
C LEU A 23 -11.35 19.23 -2.52
N ILE A 24 -10.44 20.20 -2.48
CA ILE A 24 -9.27 20.13 -1.59
C ILE A 24 -9.68 20.19 -0.11
N THR A 25 -10.75 20.91 0.23
CA THR A 25 -11.31 20.95 1.58
C THR A 25 -11.88 19.60 1.99
N VAL A 26 -12.69 18.97 1.13
CA VAL A 26 -13.24 17.63 1.37
C VAL A 26 -12.12 16.60 1.52
N VAL A 27 -11.09 16.67 0.68
CA VAL A 27 -9.91 15.82 0.79
C VAL A 27 -9.20 15.98 2.14
N ALA A 28 -9.02 17.22 2.60
CA ALA A 28 -8.39 17.48 3.89
C ALA A 28 -9.24 16.90 5.05
N ILE A 29 -10.57 17.09 5.02
CA ILE A 29 -11.50 16.53 6.02
C ILE A 29 -11.44 15.00 6.03
N ILE A 30 -11.51 14.36 4.86
CA ILE A 30 -11.41 12.91 4.74
C ILE A 30 -10.07 12.40 5.29
N SER A 31 -8.97 13.14 5.05
CA SER A 31 -7.65 12.79 5.58
C SER A 31 -7.60 12.91 7.11
N MET A 32 -8.27 13.91 7.70
CA MET A 32 -8.40 14.04 9.16
C MET A 32 -9.18 12.88 9.78
N ILE A 33 -10.33 12.53 9.19
CA ILE A 33 -11.13 11.36 9.61
C ILE A 33 -10.29 10.09 9.46
N GLY A 34 -9.55 9.98 8.36
CA GLY A 34 -8.61 8.90 8.10
C GLY A 34 -7.64 8.69 9.24
N ILE A 35 -6.97 9.74 9.72
CA ILE A 35 -6.03 9.64 10.85
C ILE A 35 -6.70 9.06 12.10
N ILE A 36 -7.91 9.53 12.44
CA ILE A 36 -8.65 9.05 13.63
C ILE A 36 -8.95 7.55 13.47
N VAL A 37 -9.48 7.14 12.32
CA VAL A 37 -9.78 5.74 12.02
C VAL A 37 -8.52 4.88 12.10
N GLN A 38 -7.41 5.33 11.52
CA GLN A 38 -6.14 4.59 11.55
C GLN A 38 -5.58 4.41 12.97
N ILE A 39 -5.68 5.44 13.82
CA ILE A 39 -5.26 5.35 15.22
C ILE A 39 -6.13 4.33 15.99
N ILE A 40 -7.45 4.34 15.78
CA ILE A 40 -8.36 3.37 16.41
C ILE A 40 -8.02 1.96 15.95
N VAL A 41 -7.83 1.77 14.64
CA VAL A 41 -7.51 0.46 14.05
C VAL A 41 -6.18 -0.08 14.56
N MET A 42 -5.15 0.78 14.60
CA MET A 42 -3.83 0.42 15.11
C MET A 42 -3.90 -0.04 16.57
N LYS A 43 -4.66 0.67 17.43
CA LYS A 43 -4.83 0.31 18.84
C LYS A 43 -5.63 -0.98 19.02
N LYS A 44 -6.75 -1.13 18.32
CA LYS A 44 -7.70 -2.22 18.56
C LYS A 44 -7.29 -3.54 17.90
N TYR A 45 -6.81 -3.48 16.66
CA TYR A 45 -6.60 -4.69 15.86
C TYR A 45 -5.11 -5.03 15.77
N VAL A 46 -4.25 -4.08 15.42
CA VAL A 46 -2.84 -4.40 15.13
C VAL A 46 -2.05 -4.77 16.38
N ILE A 47 -2.30 -4.09 17.51
CA ILE A 47 -1.59 -4.35 18.76
C ILE A 47 -2.08 -5.64 19.45
N CYS A 48 -3.37 -5.94 19.36
CA CYS A 48 -3.99 -7.05 20.09
C CYS A 48 -4.02 -8.38 19.33
N MET A 49 -3.87 -8.37 18.00
CA MET A 49 -3.99 -9.58 17.21
C MET A 49 -2.78 -10.52 17.39
N ALA A 50 -3.04 -11.81 17.57
CA ALA A 50 -2.00 -12.83 17.76
C ALA A 50 -1.37 -13.25 16.41
N ILE A 51 -0.76 -12.30 15.70
CA ILE A 51 0.01 -12.56 14.49
C ILE A 51 1.48 -12.78 14.85
N HIS A 52 2.18 -13.55 14.00
CA HIS A 52 3.63 -13.62 14.01
C HIS A 52 4.27 -12.23 14.06
N GLU A 53 5.30 -12.10 14.88
CA GLU A 53 5.87 -10.81 15.26
C GLU A 53 6.39 -10.00 14.07
N ASN A 54 6.95 -10.66 13.06
CA ASN A 54 7.43 -10.00 11.84
C ASN A 54 6.30 -9.34 11.05
N THR A 55 5.22 -10.07 10.79
CA THR A 55 4.04 -9.53 10.12
C THR A 55 3.44 -8.40 10.95
N ARG A 56 3.40 -8.52 12.28
CA ARG A 56 2.93 -7.45 13.18
C ARG A 56 3.77 -6.17 13.04
N ILE A 57 5.10 -6.28 13.01
CA ILE A 57 6.00 -5.13 12.79
C ILE A 57 5.73 -4.48 11.43
N LEU A 58 5.56 -5.27 10.36
CA LEU A 58 5.26 -4.75 9.02
C LEU A 58 3.90 -4.06 8.95
N LEU A 59 2.87 -4.62 9.60
CA LEU A 59 1.56 -3.99 9.69
C LEU A 59 1.63 -2.66 10.45
N ILE A 60 2.35 -2.60 11.57
CA ILE A 60 2.56 -1.33 12.30
C ILE A 60 3.27 -0.31 11.40
N ALA A 61 4.32 -0.71 10.68
CA ALA A 61 5.02 0.18 9.74
C ALA A 61 4.09 0.69 8.63
N HIS A 62 3.29 -0.19 8.04
CA HIS A 62 2.28 0.18 7.03
C HIS A 62 1.26 1.19 7.58
N GLN A 63 0.77 0.97 8.80
CA GLN A 63 -0.16 1.88 9.47
C GLN A 63 0.48 3.25 9.73
N ILE A 64 1.74 3.29 10.17
CA ILE A 64 2.50 4.53 10.32
C ILE A 64 2.61 5.27 8.98
N TYR A 65 2.89 4.56 7.88
CA TYR A 65 2.94 5.18 6.55
C TYR A 65 1.60 5.73 6.09
N LEU A 66 0.48 5.08 6.43
CA LEU A 66 -0.86 5.59 6.15
C LEU A 66 -1.14 6.90 6.91
N ILE A 67 -0.75 6.96 8.19
CA ILE A 67 -0.87 8.17 9.00
C ILE A 67 0.00 9.29 8.43
N LEU A 68 1.27 9.00 8.11
CA LEU A 68 2.19 9.96 7.49
C LEU A 68 1.66 10.48 6.15
N HIS A 69 1.04 9.62 5.34
CA HIS A 69 0.41 10.02 4.09
C HIS A 69 -0.75 11.00 4.32
N CYS A 70 -1.61 10.74 5.30
CA CYS A 70 -2.71 11.63 5.65
C CYS A 70 -2.20 12.98 6.16
N VAL A 71 -1.20 12.98 7.04
CA VAL A 71 -0.55 14.21 7.54
C VAL A 71 0.05 15.00 6.39
N ALA A 72 0.80 14.36 5.49
CA ALA A 72 1.38 15.03 4.32
C ALA A 72 0.32 15.65 3.42
N ARG A 73 -0.82 14.96 3.20
CA ARG A 73 -1.96 15.50 2.46
C ARG A 73 -2.57 16.72 3.15
N ILE A 74 -2.82 16.64 4.47
CA ILE A 74 -3.39 17.76 5.23
C ILE A 74 -2.48 18.99 5.13
N VAL A 75 -1.17 18.82 5.35
CA VAL A 75 -0.20 19.91 5.24
C VAL A 75 -0.22 20.50 3.83
N ALA A 76 -0.20 19.67 2.79
CA ALA A 76 -0.22 20.12 1.41
C ALA A 76 -1.49 20.90 1.05
N HIS A 77 -2.66 20.34 1.34
CA HIS A 77 -3.93 20.97 0.99
C HIS A 77 -4.23 22.19 1.87
N THR A 78 -3.84 22.19 3.14
CA THR A 78 -3.96 23.37 4.02
C THR A 78 -3.05 24.49 3.52
N ALA A 79 -1.80 24.18 3.13
CA ALA A 79 -0.89 25.17 2.57
C ALA A 79 -1.41 25.76 1.25
N ASP A 80 -2.03 24.95 0.39
CA ASP A 80 -2.66 25.43 -0.85
C ASP A 80 -3.93 26.25 -0.56
N LEU A 81 -4.78 25.83 0.38
CA LEU A 81 -5.94 26.59 0.83
C LEU A 81 -5.58 27.96 1.40
N ILE A 82 -4.52 28.06 2.21
CA ILE A 82 -4.04 29.33 2.76
C ILE A 82 -3.65 30.28 1.62
N VAL A 83 -2.97 29.78 0.58
CA VAL A 83 -2.60 30.60 -0.58
C VAL A 83 -3.84 31.05 -1.35
N PHE A 84 -4.82 30.18 -1.56
CA PHE A 84 -6.04 30.53 -2.31
C PHE A 84 -6.98 31.47 -1.54
N HIS A 85 -6.96 31.43 -0.20
CA HIS A 85 -7.77 32.34 0.60
C HIS A 85 -7.16 33.76 0.68
N TRP A 86 -5.86 33.89 0.43
CA TRP A 86 -5.22 35.20 0.38
C TRP A 86 -5.56 35.87 -0.94
N ASN A 87 -6.34 36.95 -0.89
CA ASN A 87 -6.66 37.76 -2.07
C ASN A 87 -5.42 38.54 -2.52
N TYR A 88 -4.60 37.94 -3.37
CA TYR A 88 -3.46 38.62 -4.00
C TYR A 88 -3.93 39.58 -5.10
N HIS A 89 -3.40 40.80 -5.08
CA HIS A 89 -3.60 41.76 -6.17
C HIS A 89 -2.90 41.30 -7.47
N ASP A 90 -1.74 40.65 -7.34
CA ASP A 90 -1.01 40.09 -8.47
C ASP A 90 -1.37 38.60 -8.67
N PRO A 91 -1.96 38.21 -9.82
CA PRO A 91 -2.32 36.82 -10.09
C PRO A 91 -1.13 35.86 -10.10
N CYS A 92 0.08 36.35 -10.37
CA CYS A 92 1.27 35.49 -10.38
C CYS A 92 1.68 35.00 -8.98
N MET A 93 1.16 35.61 -7.90
CA MET A 93 1.40 35.14 -6.53
C MET A 93 0.72 33.81 -6.21
N TYR A 94 -0.31 33.40 -6.97
CA TYR A 94 -0.91 32.07 -6.85
C TYR A 94 0.00 30.97 -7.41
N LEU A 95 0.98 31.32 -8.25
CA LEU A 95 1.90 30.35 -8.83
C LEU A 95 2.92 29.91 -7.77
N SER A 96 2.82 28.65 -7.33
CA SER A 96 3.75 28.11 -6.36
C SER A 96 5.17 28.06 -6.92
N THR A 97 6.15 28.54 -6.15
CA THR A 97 7.56 28.39 -6.52
C THR A 97 7.93 26.91 -6.65
N PRO A 98 8.90 26.56 -7.54
CA PRO A 98 9.33 25.17 -7.71
C PRO A 98 9.79 24.53 -6.39
N LEU A 99 10.47 25.31 -5.54
CA LEU A 99 10.93 24.85 -4.22
C LEU A 99 9.75 24.55 -3.28
N ARG A 100 8.74 25.43 -3.19
CA ARG A 100 7.52 25.19 -2.39
C ARG A 100 6.79 23.95 -2.90
N CYS A 101 6.62 23.83 -4.21
CA CYS A 101 5.97 22.67 -4.83
C CYS A 101 6.72 21.37 -4.50
N PHE A 102 8.05 21.38 -4.62
CA PHE A 102 8.89 20.24 -4.29
C PHE A 102 8.75 19.83 -2.81
N ILE A 103 8.85 20.78 -1.87
CA ILE A 103 8.73 20.51 -0.43
C ILE A 103 7.36 19.96 -0.07
N ILE A 104 6.28 20.50 -0.66
CA ILE A 104 4.91 20.10 -0.34
C ILE A 104 4.52 18.76 -1.00
N ARG A 105 4.85 18.59 -2.29
CA ARG A 105 4.38 17.44 -3.09
C ARG A 105 5.27 16.20 -2.93
N THR A 106 6.54 16.36 -2.55
CA THR A 106 7.46 15.21 -2.37
C THR A 106 7.02 14.27 -1.26
N PRO A 107 6.65 14.72 -0.04
CA PRO A 107 6.17 13.83 1.02
C PRO A 107 4.90 13.06 0.65
N VAL A 108 3.95 13.71 -0.03
CA VAL A 108 2.71 13.07 -0.50
C VAL A 108 3.04 11.99 -1.54
N THR A 109 3.90 12.31 -2.51
CA THR A 109 4.33 11.37 -3.55
C THR A 109 5.11 10.19 -2.97
N PHE A 110 6.03 10.46 -2.05
CA PHE A 110 6.86 9.45 -1.41
C PHE A 110 6.03 8.45 -0.60
N THR A 111 5.16 8.95 0.27
CA THR A 111 4.23 8.10 1.05
C THR A 111 3.25 7.36 0.15
N PHE A 112 2.78 8.00 -0.93
CA PHE A 112 1.96 7.34 -1.94
C PHE A 112 2.67 6.14 -2.59
N CYS A 113 3.98 6.24 -2.86
CA CYS A 113 4.78 5.14 -3.42
C CYS A 113 5.16 4.05 -2.41
N ILE A 114 5.43 4.42 -1.15
CA ILE A 114 5.78 3.46 -0.09
C ILE A 114 4.59 2.57 0.28
N LEU A 115 3.37 3.10 0.29
CA LEU A 115 2.19 2.32 0.68
C LEU A 115 1.95 1.03 -0.15
N PRO A 116 1.99 1.04 -1.49
CA PRO A 116 1.92 -0.21 -2.25
C PRO A 116 3.16 -1.08 -2.06
N CYS A 117 4.35 -0.50 -1.84
CA CYS A 117 5.57 -1.27 -1.57
C CYS A 117 5.46 -2.04 -0.25
N SER A 118 5.00 -1.41 0.83
CA SER A 118 4.76 -2.07 2.11
C SER A 118 3.73 -3.19 2.00
N MET A 119 2.67 -3.04 1.21
CA MET A 119 1.73 -4.14 0.94
C MET A 119 2.42 -5.32 0.24
N LEU A 120 3.22 -5.05 -0.79
CA LEU A 120 3.99 -6.09 -1.47
C LEU A 120 4.98 -6.78 -0.53
N LEU A 121 5.57 -6.05 0.42
CA LEU A 121 6.46 -6.63 1.43
C LEU A 121 5.71 -7.46 2.46
N ILE A 122 4.52 -7.05 2.89
CA ILE A 122 3.66 -7.89 3.73
C ILE A 122 3.35 -9.20 3.00
N VAL A 123 2.92 -9.13 1.73
CA VAL A 123 2.66 -10.34 0.92
C VAL A 123 3.92 -11.20 0.75
N ALA A 124 5.07 -10.59 0.45
CA ALA A 124 6.33 -11.29 0.30
C ALA A 124 6.79 -11.94 1.62
N GLU A 125 6.59 -11.28 2.74
CA GLU A 125 6.90 -11.80 4.06
C GLU A 125 6.02 -12.99 4.42
N ARG A 126 4.72 -12.90 4.14
CA ARG A 126 3.79 -14.04 4.26
C ARG A 126 4.21 -15.19 3.36
N ALA A 127 4.58 -14.90 2.11
CA ALA A 127 5.10 -15.91 1.20
C ALA A 127 6.37 -16.58 1.75
N ILE A 128 7.35 -15.80 2.24
CA ILE A 128 8.58 -16.32 2.86
C ILE A 128 8.27 -17.20 4.08
N GLY A 129 7.37 -16.76 4.96
CA GLY A 129 6.93 -17.52 6.13
C GLY A 129 6.26 -18.84 5.75
N THR A 130 5.52 -18.85 4.64
CA THR A 130 4.92 -20.06 4.07
C THR A 130 5.97 -20.97 3.43
N TYR A 131 6.86 -20.45 2.58
CA TYR A 131 7.84 -21.25 1.83
C TYR A 131 8.99 -21.79 2.69
N TRP A 132 9.39 -21.06 3.75
CA TRP A 132 10.54 -21.40 4.58
C TRP A 132 10.21 -21.42 6.08
N SER A 133 9.03 -21.91 6.47
CA SER A 133 8.55 -21.92 7.87
C SER A 133 9.61 -22.39 8.88
N ALA A 134 10.26 -23.53 8.64
CA ALA A 134 11.27 -24.11 9.52
C ALA A 134 12.51 -23.22 9.73
N LYS A 135 12.91 -22.45 8.71
CA LYS A 135 14.03 -21.49 8.81
C LYS A 135 13.56 -20.16 9.36
N TYR A 136 12.35 -19.76 8.99
CA TYR A 136 11.73 -18.50 9.35
C TYR A 136 11.53 -18.39 10.88
N GLU A 137 11.12 -19.45 11.56
CA GLU A 137 11.02 -19.48 13.03
C GLU A 137 12.36 -19.14 13.72
N ARG A 138 13.50 -19.44 13.07
CA ARG A 138 14.84 -19.11 13.59
C ARG A 138 15.31 -17.71 13.23
N MET A 139 14.73 -17.06 12.21
CA MET A 139 15.17 -15.74 11.74
C MET A 139 14.76 -14.61 12.68
N GLY A 140 13.81 -14.84 13.60
CA GLY A 140 13.36 -13.87 14.59
C GLY A 140 12.89 -12.55 13.95
N ARG A 141 13.05 -11.44 14.69
CA ARG A 141 12.62 -10.08 14.31
C ARG A 141 13.43 -9.45 13.17
N SER A 142 14.65 -9.95 12.91
CA SER A 142 15.60 -9.34 11.98
C SER A 142 15.08 -9.28 10.56
N LEU A 143 14.27 -10.27 10.14
CA LEU A 143 13.68 -10.29 8.80
C LEU A 143 12.79 -9.07 8.54
N ALA A 144 11.93 -8.69 9.49
CA ALA A 144 11.04 -7.55 9.33
C ALA A 144 11.83 -6.24 9.15
N PHE A 145 12.87 -6.02 9.97
CA PHE A 145 13.73 -4.83 9.84
C PHE A 145 14.51 -4.82 8.53
N ILE A 146 15.00 -5.98 8.07
CA ILE A 146 15.65 -6.10 6.76
C ILE A 146 14.67 -5.75 5.65
N LEU A 147 13.42 -6.25 5.71
CA LEU A 147 12.40 -5.94 4.70
C LEU A 147 12.03 -4.44 4.69
N ILE A 148 11.90 -3.81 5.86
CA ILE A 148 11.65 -2.36 5.97
C ILE A 148 12.83 -1.55 5.42
N LEU A 149 14.07 -1.93 5.75
CA LEU A 149 15.26 -1.28 5.19
C LEU A 149 15.30 -1.49 3.67
N CYS A 150 15.00 -2.71 3.22
CA CYS A 150 14.85 -3.05 1.83
C CYS A 150 13.77 -2.20 1.17
N GLU A 151 12.66 -1.83 1.82
CA GLU A 151 11.59 -0.96 1.28
C GLU A 151 12.13 0.42 0.87
N VAL A 152 12.86 1.06 1.79
CA VAL A 152 13.49 2.36 1.56
C VAL A 152 14.53 2.25 0.44
N CYS A 153 15.27 1.13 0.41
CA CYS A 153 16.16 0.79 -0.68
C CYS A 153 15.40 0.36 -1.96
N PHE A 154 14.17 -0.16 -1.88
CA PHE A 154 13.44 -0.82 -2.96
C PHE A 154 13.01 0.19 -4.01
N ILE A 155 12.73 1.43 -3.61
CA ILE A 155 12.55 2.54 -4.56
C ILE A 155 13.80 2.71 -5.44
N LYS A 156 15.01 2.50 -4.90
CA LYS A 156 16.26 2.50 -5.66
C LYS A 156 16.48 1.16 -6.39
N LEU A 157 16.17 0.04 -5.74
CA LEU A 157 16.42 -1.30 -6.26
C LEU A 157 15.41 -1.72 -7.33
N ILE A 158 14.16 -1.27 -7.37
CA ILE A 158 13.20 -1.58 -8.45
C ILE A 158 13.81 -1.23 -9.81
N LYS A 159 14.50 -0.08 -9.91
CA LYS A 159 15.24 0.29 -11.13
C LYS A 159 16.34 -0.72 -11.48
N PHE A 160 17.04 -1.24 -10.48
CA PHE A 160 18.08 -2.25 -10.64
C PHE A 160 17.52 -3.65 -10.92
N PHE A 161 16.39 -4.00 -10.32
CA PHE A 161 15.77 -5.32 -10.35
C PHE A 161 15.01 -5.56 -11.67
N ILE A 162 14.44 -4.51 -12.28
CA ILE A 162 13.99 -4.56 -13.68
C ILE A 162 15.14 -4.99 -14.59
N LEU A 163 16.37 -4.54 -14.30
CA LEU A 163 17.57 -4.93 -15.04
C LEU A 163 17.97 -6.38 -14.78
N TYR A 164 17.90 -6.83 -13.52
CA TYR A 164 18.35 -8.16 -13.11
C TYR A 164 17.37 -9.28 -13.43
N ASN A 165 16.05 -9.05 -13.35
CA ASN A 165 15.04 -10.05 -13.73
C ASN A 165 15.13 -10.44 -15.20
N LYS A 166 15.54 -9.50 -16.06
CA LYS A 166 15.86 -9.78 -17.45
C LYS A 166 17.00 -10.80 -17.60
N LEU A 167 17.90 -10.89 -16.61
CA LEU A 167 19.00 -11.85 -16.54
C LEU A 167 18.60 -13.20 -15.91
N GLN A 168 17.73 -13.20 -14.89
CA GLN A 168 17.30 -14.42 -14.19
C GLN A 168 16.29 -15.26 -14.99
N GLN A 169 15.45 -14.63 -15.83
CA GLN A 169 14.52 -15.35 -16.70
C GLN A 169 15.23 -16.29 -17.68
N VAL A 170 16.52 -16.04 -17.96
CA VAL A 170 17.39 -16.93 -18.76
C VAL A 170 17.77 -18.21 -17.99
N ARG A 171 17.70 -18.21 -16.66
CA ARG A 171 18.28 -19.26 -15.79
C ARG A 171 17.30 -20.31 -15.30
N GLN A 172 15.99 -20.03 -15.26
CA GLN A 172 15.00 -20.91 -14.62
C GLN A 172 14.41 -22.03 -15.51
N ASN A 173 14.87 -22.19 -16.76
CA ASN A 173 14.38 -23.25 -17.65
C ASN A 173 14.89 -24.67 -17.29
N LEU A 174 15.40 -24.90 -16.07
CA LEU A 174 16.15 -26.12 -15.75
C LEU A 174 15.99 -26.53 -14.29
N MET A 175 14.82 -27.00 -13.83
CA MET A 175 14.71 -27.87 -12.63
C MET A 175 13.38 -28.64 -12.56
N GLU A 176 13.50 -29.95 -12.31
CA GLU A 176 12.43 -30.95 -12.15
C GLU A 176 12.06 -31.10 -10.67
N THR A 177 10.77 -31.23 -10.34
CA THR A 177 10.23 -30.99 -8.98
C THR A 177 9.68 -32.24 -8.26
N ASP A 178 9.95 -32.32 -6.95
CA ASP A 178 9.65 -33.42 -5.99
C ASP A 178 8.23 -33.38 -5.35
N LEU A 179 7.77 -34.45 -4.71
CA LEU A 179 6.41 -34.66 -4.16
C LEU A 179 6.00 -33.67 -3.04
N SER A 180 6.94 -33.21 -2.21
CA SER A 180 6.71 -32.12 -1.23
C SER A 180 6.17 -30.86 -1.91
N HIS A 181 6.56 -30.63 -3.17
CA HIS A 181 6.10 -29.51 -3.98
C HIS A 181 4.59 -29.55 -4.21
N ARG A 182 3.97 -30.74 -4.34
CA ARG A 182 2.54 -30.87 -4.65
C ARG A 182 1.65 -30.47 -3.49
N TYR A 183 2.01 -30.83 -2.26
CA TYR A 183 1.28 -30.40 -1.06
C TYR A 183 1.39 -28.88 -0.85
N GLN A 184 2.60 -28.34 -1.00
CA GLN A 184 2.83 -26.88 -0.94
C GLN A 184 2.09 -26.13 -2.05
N LEU A 185 1.96 -26.71 -3.24
CA LEU A 185 1.19 -26.10 -4.33
C LEU A 185 -0.29 -25.94 -3.93
N LYS A 186 -0.88 -26.97 -3.30
CA LYS A 186 -2.28 -26.94 -2.89
C LYS A 186 -2.55 -25.86 -1.83
N GLU A 187 -1.63 -25.69 -0.89
CA GLU A 187 -1.74 -24.67 0.15
C GLU A 187 -1.51 -23.25 -0.40
N ASN A 188 -0.51 -23.05 -1.26
CA ASN A 188 -0.28 -21.78 -1.96
C ASN A 188 -1.46 -21.39 -2.85
N ILE A 189 -2.10 -22.36 -3.52
CA ILE A 189 -3.34 -22.11 -4.26
C ILE A 189 -4.42 -21.55 -3.33
N THR A 190 -4.54 -22.08 -2.12
CA THR A 190 -5.52 -21.63 -1.10
C THR A 190 -5.21 -20.21 -0.59
N SER A 191 -3.94 -19.92 -0.29
CA SER A 191 -3.50 -18.59 0.14
C SER A 191 -3.67 -17.54 -0.97
N ILE A 192 -3.27 -17.88 -2.21
CA ILE A 192 -3.45 -17.01 -3.37
C ILE A 192 -4.94 -16.80 -3.65
N THR A 193 -5.79 -17.83 -3.56
CA THR A 193 -7.24 -17.65 -3.73
C THR A 193 -7.85 -16.75 -2.65
N THR A 194 -7.26 -16.70 -1.46
CA THR A 194 -7.69 -15.80 -0.37
C THR A 194 -7.28 -14.34 -0.64
N ILE A 195 -6.06 -14.11 -1.14
CA ILE A 195 -5.54 -12.75 -1.45
C ILE A 195 -5.98 -12.27 -2.84
N ALA A 196 -6.31 -13.18 -3.75
CA ALA A 196 -6.74 -12.90 -5.13
C ALA A 196 -7.89 -11.88 -5.21
N PRO A 197 -8.98 -11.96 -4.42
CA PRO A 197 -10.03 -10.94 -4.47
C PRO A 197 -9.51 -9.55 -4.07
N LEU A 198 -8.55 -9.46 -3.14
CA LEU A 198 -7.94 -8.19 -2.75
C LEU A 198 -7.08 -7.60 -3.87
N ILE A 199 -6.23 -8.42 -4.48
CA ILE A 199 -5.41 -8.02 -5.63
C ILE A 199 -6.31 -7.68 -6.82
N LEU A 200 -7.36 -8.46 -7.05
CA LEU A 200 -8.35 -8.20 -8.10
C LEU A 200 -9.06 -6.86 -7.85
N CYS A 201 -9.51 -6.60 -6.63
CA CYS A 201 -10.10 -5.33 -6.25
C CYS A 201 -9.12 -4.17 -6.49
N HIS A 202 -7.89 -4.29 -6.01
CA HIS A 202 -6.86 -3.27 -6.21
C HIS A 202 -6.51 -3.06 -7.69
N SER A 203 -6.39 -4.14 -8.45
CA SER A 203 -6.11 -4.09 -9.89
C SER A 203 -7.28 -3.54 -10.69
N ILE A 204 -8.53 -3.79 -10.29
CA ILE A 204 -9.71 -3.15 -10.88
C ILE A 204 -9.66 -1.65 -10.62
N PHE A 205 -9.47 -1.20 -9.37
CA PHE A 205 -9.37 0.22 -9.05
C PHE A 205 -8.19 0.89 -9.76
N TYR A 206 -7.04 0.23 -9.81
CA TYR A 206 -5.86 0.71 -10.52
C TYR A 206 -6.07 0.72 -12.05
N SER A 207 -6.80 -0.25 -12.60
CA SER A 207 -7.15 -0.29 -14.03
C SER A 207 -8.15 0.80 -14.39
N ILE A 208 -9.18 1.02 -13.57
CA ILE A 208 -10.11 2.15 -13.72
C ILE A 208 -9.32 3.48 -13.66
N PHE A 209 -8.37 3.58 -12.73
CA PHE A 209 -7.50 4.76 -12.61
C PHE A 209 -6.61 4.99 -13.83
N THR A 210 -5.90 3.95 -14.30
CA THR A 210 -5.02 4.03 -15.47
C THR A 210 -5.82 4.27 -16.74
N LEU A 211 -6.98 3.65 -16.89
CA LEU A 211 -7.90 3.89 -18.00
C LEU A 211 -8.42 5.33 -17.98
N ALA A 212 -8.86 5.84 -16.83
CA ALA A 212 -9.26 7.25 -16.72
C ALA A 212 -8.09 8.18 -17.07
N PHE A 213 -6.88 7.87 -16.62
CA PHE A 213 -5.67 8.61 -16.99
C PHE A 213 -5.40 8.56 -18.50
N ILE A 214 -5.50 7.40 -19.14
CA ILE A 214 -5.31 7.23 -20.58
C ILE A 214 -6.38 8.01 -21.35
N ILE A 215 -7.68 7.85 -21.02
CA ILE A 215 -8.80 8.60 -21.63
C ILE A 215 -8.55 10.10 -21.52
N TYR A 216 -8.07 10.57 -20.38
CA TYR A 216 -7.72 11.97 -20.18
C TYR A 216 -6.58 12.42 -21.11
N PHE A 217 -5.48 11.66 -21.20
CA PHE A 217 -4.37 12.02 -22.09
C PHE A 217 -4.76 11.96 -23.58
N LEU A 218 -5.68 11.07 -23.96
CA LEU A 218 -6.22 11.00 -25.32
C LEU A 218 -7.19 12.15 -25.63
N THR A 219 -7.89 12.68 -24.63
CA THR A 219 -8.82 13.81 -24.76
C THR A 219 -8.18 15.17 -24.49
N LYS A 220 -6.87 15.20 -24.15
CA LYS A 220 -6.07 16.39 -23.83
C LYS A 220 -6.30 17.62 -24.73
N PRO A 221 -6.44 17.52 -26.07
CA PRO A 221 -6.70 18.72 -26.88
C PRO A 221 -8.02 19.45 -26.56
N LYS A 222 -8.93 18.85 -25.77
CA LYS A 222 -10.20 19.46 -25.37
C LYS A 222 -10.26 19.95 -23.92
N PHE A 223 -9.26 19.65 -23.09
CA PHE A 223 -9.33 19.91 -21.65
C PHE A 223 -8.55 21.16 -21.25
N SER A 224 -9.22 22.09 -20.55
CA SER A 224 -8.58 23.23 -19.87
C SER A 224 -7.60 22.73 -18.78
N GLN A 225 -6.53 23.48 -18.54
CA GLN A 225 -5.58 23.21 -17.45
C GLN A 225 -6.28 23.13 -16.08
N ASP A 226 -7.35 23.90 -15.85
CA ASP A 226 -8.09 23.89 -14.59
C ASP A 226 -8.75 22.54 -14.34
N ASN A 227 -9.37 21.98 -15.38
CA ASN A 227 -10.00 20.68 -15.33
C ASN A 227 -8.96 19.56 -15.10
N PHE A 228 -7.72 19.75 -15.54
CA PHE A 228 -6.65 18.79 -15.24
C PHE A 228 -6.34 18.72 -13.75
N ALA A 229 -6.22 19.87 -13.10
CA ALA A 229 -5.93 19.94 -11.67
C ALA A 229 -7.07 19.32 -10.86
N ILE A 230 -8.32 19.65 -11.18
CA ILE A 230 -9.52 19.04 -10.57
C ILE A 230 -9.52 17.52 -10.79
N PHE A 231 -9.19 17.06 -12.00
CA PHE A 231 -9.13 15.64 -12.34
C PHE A 231 -8.01 14.90 -11.59
N LEU A 232 -6.83 15.50 -11.44
CA LEU A 232 -5.75 14.92 -10.66
C LEU A 232 -6.10 14.82 -9.18
N GLU A 233 -6.68 15.87 -8.60
CA GLU A 233 -7.04 15.89 -7.18
C GLU A 233 -8.25 14.97 -6.87
N SER A 234 -9.24 14.88 -7.75
CA SER A 234 -10.40 13.97 -7.58
C SER A 234 -10.00 12.50 -7.61
N LYS A 235 -8.92 12.13 -8.33
CA LYS A 235 -8.38 10.76 -8.31
C LYS A 235 -7.83 10.35 -6.95
N PHE A 236 -7.28 11.29 -6.18
CA PHE A 236 -6.77 11.00 -4.84
C PHE A 236 -7.87 10.62 -3.85
N ILE A 237 -9.15 10.94 -4.15
CA ILE A 237 -10.31 10.51 -3.36
C ILE A 237 -10.61 9.03 -3.66
N LEU A 238 -10.73 8.66 -4.93
CA LEU A 238 -11.03 7.29 -5.38
C LEU A 238 -10.00 6.28 -4.83
N PHE A 239 -8.73 6.64 -4.87
CA PHE A 239 -7.66 5.79 -4.33
C PHE A 239 -7.69 5.66 -2.80
N PHE A 240 -8.21 6.67 -2.09
CA PHE A 240 -8.32 6.63 -0.63
C PHE A 240 -9.46 5.71 -0.18
N PHE A 241 -10.61 5.74 -0.86
CA PHE A 241 -11.71 4.82 -0.57
C PHE A 241 -11.32 3.37 -0.79
N GLY A 242 -10.64 3.05 -1.90
CA GLY A 242 -10.13 1.69 -2.13
C GLY A 242 -9.16 1.22 -1.05
N LYS A 243 -8.38 2.13 -0.43
CA LYS A 243 -7.49 1.79 0.69
C LYS A 243 -8.23 1.52 2.01
N ILE A 244 -9.27 2.30 2.31
CA ILE A 244 -10.12 2.04 3.50
C ILE A 244 -10.80 0.69 3.37
N GLU A 245 -11.36 0.38 2.19
CA GLU A 245 -12.01 -0.92 1.93
C GLU A 245 -11.03 -2.08 2.11
N ILE A 246 -9.83 -2.00 1.51
CA ILE A 246 -8.79 -3.01 1.66
C ILE A 246 -8.46 -3.24 3.14
N MET A 247 -8.29 -2.17 3.92
CA MET A 247 -7.97 -2.31 5.34
C MET A 247 -9.10 -2.95 6.14
N VAL A 248 -10.36 -2.60 5.83
CA VAL A 248 -11.52 -3.24 6.47
C VAL A 248 -11.58 -4.72 6.10
N VAL A 249 -11.30 -5.08 4.85
CA VAL A 249 -11.23 -6.48 4.40
C VAL A 249 -10.10 -7.23 5.10
N ASP A 250 -8.90 -6.66 5.21
CA ASP A 250 -7.76 -7.27 5.91
C ASP A 250 -8.10 -7.54 7.38
N ILE A 251 -8.77 -6.60 8.05
CA ILE A 251 -9.21 -6.75 9.46
C ILE A 251 -10.28 -7.85 9.59
N ILE A 252 -11.27 -7.87 8.69
CA ILE A 252 -12.37 -8.85 8.73
C ILE A 252 -11.84 -10.26 8.46
N PHE A 253 -10.99 -10.42 7.43
CA PHE A 253 -10.43 -11.74 7.09
C PHE A 253 -9.48 -12.23 8.18
N CYS A 254 -8.66 -11.36 8.76
CA CYS A 254 -7.80 -11.72 9.88
C CYS A 254 -8.59 -12.17 11.11
N GLY A 255 -9.70 -11.50 11.44
CA GLY A 255 -10.56 -11.87 12.57
C GLY A 255 -11.19 -13.27 12.41
N ASN A 256 -11.60 -13.63 11.21
CA ASN A 256 -12.16 -14.97 10.94
C ASN A 256 -11.09 -16.07 10.79
N PHE A 257 -9.83 -15.70 10.51
CA PHE A 257 -8.77 -16.69 10.30
C PHE A 257 -8.32 -17.38 11.60
N GLU A 258 -8.37 -16.67 12.73
CA GLU A 258 -8.09 -17.26 14.05
C GLU A 258 -9.07 -18.39 14.41
N GLU A 259 -10.35 -18.27 14.05
CA GLU A 259 -11.34 -19.31 14.32
C GLU A 259 -11.14 -20.57 13.46
N GLN A 260 -10.61 -20.45 12.24
CA GLN A 260 -10.45 -21.61 11.36
C GLN A 260 -9.17 -22.42 11.63
N PHE A 261 -8.11 -21.81 12.15
CA PHE A 261 -6.82 -22.50 12.33
C PHE A 261 -6.58 -23.07 13.73
N PHE A 262 -7.29 -22.59 14.76
CA PHE A 262 -7.18 -23.19 16.10
C PHE A 262 -7.50 -24.70 16.17
N PRO A 263 -8.50 -25.26 15.44
CA PRO A 263 -8.70 -26.71 15.47
C PRO A 263 -7.55 -27.48 14.81
N PHE A 264 -6.87 -26.91 13.81
CA PHE A 264 -5.77 -27.58 13.11
C PHE A 264 -4.52 -27.72 13.97
N LYS A 265 -4.20 -26.73 14.81
CA LYS A 265 -3.05 -26.81 15.70
C LYS A 265 -3.24 -27.87 16.78
N LEU A 266 -4.48 -28.08 17.25
CA LEU A 266 -4.81 -29.16 18.18
C LEU A 266 -4.66 -30.53 17.50
N PHE A 267 -5.15 -30.68 16.27
CA PHE A 267 -5.07 -31.94 15.52
C PHE A 267 -3.63 -32.36 15.21
N ILE A 268 -2.77 -31.43 14.78
CA ILE A 268 -1.35 -31.73 14.51
C ILE A 268 -0.61 -32.12 15.81
N LEU A 269 -0.92 -31.46 16.93
CA LEU A 269 -0.35 -31.82 18.24
C LEU A 269 -0.80 -33.22 18.67
N GLU A 270 -2.06 -33.57 18.45
CA GLU A 270 -2.60 -34.89 18.80
C GLU A 270 -2.03 -36.02 17.91
N GLU A 271 -1.80 -35.75 16.63
CA GLU A 271 -1.08 -36.68 15.75
C GLU A 271 0.40 -36.81 16.11
N THR A 272 1.09 -35.71 16.45
CA THR A 272 2.51 -35.77 16.84
C THR A 272 2.72 -36.43 18.19
N ILE A 273 1.80 -36.25 19.15
CA ILE A 273 1.82 -37.00 20.42
C ILE A 273 1.62 -38.50 20.16
N ASN A 274 0.64 -38.87 19.34
CA ASN A 274 0.42 -40.28 18.98
C ASN A 274 1.58 -40.91 18.20
N LEU A 275 2.23 -40.16 17.31
CA LEU A 275 3.40 -40.62 16.56
C LEU A 275 4.61 -40.82 17.47
N ASN A 276 4.85 -39.92 18.43
CA ASN A 276 5.93 -40.09 19.41
C ASN A 276 5.68 -41.30 20.32
N ASP A 277 4.44 -41.53 20.77
CA ASP A 277 4.12 -42.71 21.59
C ASP A 277 4.34 -44.02 20.81
N LYS A 278 4.03 -44.03 19.50
CA LYS A 278 4.27 -45.19 18.64
C LYS A 278 5.75 -45.47 18.42
N VAL A 279 6.54 -44.42 18.15
CA VAL A 279 8.00 -44.54 17.96
C VAL A 279 8.70 -44.98 19.25
N ILE A 280 8.21 -44.55 20.42
CA ILE A 280 8.72 -45.01 21.71
C ILE A 280 8.36 -46.49 21.94
N SER A 281 7.13 -46.92 21.65
CA SER A 281 6.72 -48.33 21.75
C SER A 281 7.58 -49.26 20.89
N ASP A 282 7.90 -48.86 19.66
CA ASP A 282 8.67 -49.71 18.74
C ASP A 282 10.16 -49.80 19.10
N LYS A 283 10.70 -48.88 19.89
CA LYS A 283 12.08 -48.97 20.40
C LYS A 283 12.26 -49.90 21.59
N PHE A 284 11.18 -50.31 22.25
CA PHE A 284 11.22 -51.16 23.45
C PHE A 284 10.68 -52.59 23.23
N LYS A 285 10.50 -53.01 21.97
CA LYS A 285 10.30 -54.41 21.58
C LYS A 285 11.52 -54.93 20.84
#